data_AF-A0A527ZAA6-F1
#
_entry.id   AF-A0A527ZAA6-F1
#
_cell.length_a   1.000
_cell.length_b   1.000
_cell.length_c   1.000
_cell.angle_alpha   90.00
_cell.angle_beta   90.00
_cell.angle_gamma   90.00
#
_symmetry.space_group_name_H-M   'P 1'
#
loop_
_entity.id
_entity.type
_entity.pdbx_description
1 polymer ?
#
loop_
_entity_poly.entity_id
_entity_poly.type
_entity_poly.pdbx_seq_one_letter_code
_entity_poly.pdbx_strand_id
1 'polypeptide(L)'
;QAVIPRKDAMILAHAQDPSFRAAWRKRIEDHDGEDGWSGGIARWLHLATSLGLDADDVKSERLALPATRFAVGAYLAFCTNRTLFEAVASSLTEMFSPLI
;
A
#
# COMPACT_ATOMS: atom_id res chain seq x y z
N GLN A 1 4.33 -3.56 1.13
CA GLN A 1 3.30 -2.93 1.98
C GLN A 1 3.47 -1.41 1.98
N ALA A 2 4.70 -0.89 2.05
CA ALA A 2 4.98 0.55 1.93
C ALA A 2 4.43 1.26 0.68
N VAL A 3 4.25 0.56 -0.46
CA VAL A 3 3.66 1.17 -1.68
C VAL A 3 2.14 1.24 -1.66
N ILE A 4 1.46 0.45 -0.82
CA ILE A 4 -0.02 0.41 -0.78
C ILE A 4 -0.61 1.79 -0.39
N PRO A 5 -0.20 2.45 0.71
CA PRO A 5 -0.73 3.77 1.04
C PRO A 5 -0.42 4.82 -0.04
N ARG A 6 0.71 4.67 -0.76
CA ARG A 6 1.07 5.53 -1.90
C ARG A 6 0.12 5.33 -3.09
N LYS A 7 -0.22 4.10 -3.46
CA LYS A 7 -1.20 3.87 -4.56
C LYS A 7 -2.60 4.34 -4.16
N ASP A 8 -2.97 4.19 -2.89
CA ASP A 8 -4.25 4.69 -2.37
C ASP A 8 -4.31 6.22 -2.35
N ALA A 9 -3.20 6.89 -2.07
CA ALA A 9 -3.10 8.34 -2.19
C ALA A 9 -3.30 8.82 -3.64
N MET A 10 -2.82 8.06 -4.64
CA MET A 10 -3.09 8.38 -6.05
C MET A 10 -4.58 8.23 -6.38
N ILE A 11 -5.25 7.19 -5.87
CA ILE A 11 -6.71 7.04 -6.01
C ILE A 11 -7.46 8.23 -5.38
N LEU A 12 -7.04 8.68 -4.19
CA LEU A 12 -7.60 9.88 -3.56
C LEU A 12 -7.39 11.15 -4.39
N ALA A 13 -6.23 11.31 -5.02
CA ALA A 13 -5.93 12.47 -5.85
C ALA A 13 -6.83 12.56 -7.09
N HIS A 14 -7.26 11.41 -7.64
CA HIS A 14 -8.21 11.35 -8.76
C HIS A 14 -9.67 11.61 -8.34
N ALA A 15 -10.02 11.36 -7.07
CA ALA A 15 -11.39 11.37 -6.62
C ALA A 15 -11.92 12.79 -6.33
N GLN A 16 -12.96 13.20 -7.05
CA GLN A 16 -13.60 14.51 -6.86
C GLN A 16 -14.61 14.52 -5.70
N ASP A 17 -15.26 13.39 -5.43
CA ASP A 17 -16.25 13.24 -4.36
C ASP A 17 -15.59 13.20 -2.97
N PRO A 18 -15.86 14.18 -2.08
CA PRO A 18 -15.34 14.18 -0.72
C PRO A 18 -15.79 12.98 0.12
N SER A 19 -17.00 12.45 -0.11
CA SER A 19 -17.50 11.31 0.66
C SER A 19 -16.72 10.03 0.32
N PHE A 20 -16.43 9.82 -0.97
CA PHE A 20 -15.51 8.78 -1.43
C PHE A 20 -14.12 8.95 -0.82
N ARG A 21 -13.54 10.17 -0.85
CA ARG A 21 -12.22 10.41 -0.26
C ARG A 21 -12.18 10.10 1.24
N ALA A 22 -13.22 10.48 1.97
CA ALA A 22 -13.34 10.20 3.41
C ALA A 22 -13.43 8.69 3.70
N ALA A 23 -14.10 7.91 2.85
CA ALA A 23 -14.14 6.46 2.99
C ALA A 23 -12.80 5.81 2.59
N TRP A 24 -12.20 6.24 1.48
CA TRP A 24 -11.00 5.62 0.92
C TRP A 24 -9.74 5.90 1.74
N ARG A 25 -9.63 7.07 2.39
CA ARG A 25 -8.45 7.43 3.22
C ARG A 25 -8.20 6.45 4.37
N LYS A 26 -9.23 5.75 4.84
CA LYS A 26 -9.12 4.75 5.91
C LYS A 26 -8.08 3.67 5.57
N ARG A 27 -7.96 3.33 4.28
CA ARG A 27 -6.95 2.37 3.78
C ARG A 27 -5.53 2.86 4.03
N ILE A 28 -5.28 4.16 3.85
CA ILE A 28 -3.97 4.76 4.14
C ILE A 28 -3.70 4.72 5.63
N GLU A 29 -4.67 5.17 6.44
CA GLU A 29 -4.60 5.13 7.91
C GLU A 29 -4.34 3.72 8.44
N ASP A 30 -4.94 2.68 7.85
CA ASP A 30 -4.72 1.28 8.26
C ASP A 30 -3.30 0.78 7.94
N HIS A 31 -2.65 1.31 6.90
CA HIS A 31 -1.30 0.95 6.51
C HIS A 31 -0.23 1.76 7.25
N ASP A 32 -0.41 3.08 7.34
CA ASP A 32 0.54 4.01 7.96
C ASP A 32 0.37 4.05 9.49
N GLY A 33 -0.86 3.95 9.99
CA GLY A 33 -1.19 4.23 11.38
C GLY A 33 -1.25 5.74 11.65
N GLU A 34 -1.37 6.13 12.92
CA GLU A 34 -1.56 7.53 13.32
C GLU A 34 -0.26 8.35 13.23
N ASP A 35 0.89 7.69 13.42
CA ASP A 35 2.23 8.27 13.44
C ASP A 35 3.09 7.89 12.21
N GLY A 36 2.49 7.18 11.24
CA GLY A 36 3.19 6.65 10.07
C GLY A 36 3.97 5.34 10.29
N TRP A 37 4.03 4.84 11.54
CA TRP A 37 4.78 3.64 11.91
C TRP A 37 4.04 2.73 12.92
N SER A 38 2.71 2.85 13.00
CA SER A 38 1.86 2.05 13.90
C SER A 38 0.85 1.18 13.14
N GLY A 39 0.73 1.35 11.82
CA GLY A 39 -0.21 0.60 10.98
C GLY A 39 0.31 -0.74 10.46
N GLY A 40 -0.29 -1.19 9.35
CA GLY A 40 0.09 -2.43 8.66
C GLY A 40 1.57 -2.50 8.27
N ILE A 41 2.20 -1.38 7.90
CA ILE A 41 3.64 -1.35 7.59
C ILE A 41 4.47 -1.79 8.81
N ALA A 42 4.12 -1.33 10.00
CA ALA A 42 4.80 -1.69 11.23
C ALA A 42 4.67 -3.18 11.55
N ARG A 43 3.49 -3.77 11.32
CA ARG A 43 3.27 -5.22 11.49
C ARG A 43 4.13 -6.04 10.52
N TRP A 44 4.30 -5.57 9.29
CA TRP A 44 5.17 -6.23 8.31
C TRP A 44 6.65 -6.09 8.63
N LEU A 45 7.07 -4.94 9.14
CA LEU A 45 8.43 -4.75 9.64
C LEU A 45 8.70 -5.69 10.83
N HIS A 46 7.77 -5.75 11.79
CA HIS A 46 7.86 -6.66 12.92
C HIS A 46 7.98 -8.12 12.48
N LEU A 47 7.14 -8.58 11.54
CA LEU A 47 7.22 -9.92 10.97
C LEU A 47 8.61 -10.22 10.39
N ALA A 48 9.14 -9.32 9.56
CA ALA A 48 10.44 -9.48 8.94
C ALA A 48 11.58 -9.57 9.98
N THR A 49 11.57 -8.70 10.98
CA THR A 49 12.58 -8.68 12.05
C THR A 49 12.47 -9.90 12.96
N SER A 50 11.26 -10.41 13.22
CA SER A 50 11.05 -11.64 13.99
C SER A 50 11.58 -12.90 13.29
N LEU A 51 11.84 -12.82 11.98
CA LEU A 51 12.49 -13.87 11.19
C LEU A 51 14.01 -13.66 11.04
N GLY A 52 14.59 -12.69 11.76
CA GLY A 52 16.04 -12.45 11.81
C GLY A 52 16.57 -11.50 10.73
N LEU A 53 15.70 -10.80 10.00
CA LEU A 53 16.14 -9.75 9.07
C LEU A 53 16.47 -8.46 9.82
N ASP A 54 17.54 -7.78 9.39
CA ASP A 54 17.87 -6.45 9.91
C ASP A 54 16.81 -5.42 9.52
N ALA A 55 16.44 -4.55 10.47
CA ALA A 55 15.36 -3.60 10.28
C ALA A 55 15.68 -2.53 9.21
N ASP A 56 16.94 -2.08 9.15
CA ASP A 56 17.37 -1.06 8.19
C ASP A 56 17.50 -1.65 6.78
N ASP A 57 17.86 -2.93 6.67
CA ASP A 57 17.83 -3.68 5.41
C ASP A 57 16.42 -3.80 4.84
N VAL A 58 15.43 -4.10 5.70
CA VAL A 58 14.03 -4.20 5.30
C VAL A 58 13.49 -2.83 4.91
N LYS A 59 13.73 -1.79 5.71
CA LYS A 59 13.26 -0.42 5.45
C LYS A 59 13.87 0.21 4.20
N SER A 60 15.16 -0.04 3.95
CA SER A 60 15.85 0.44 2.74
C SER A 60 15.41 -0.29 1.47
N GLU A 61 14.72 -1.42 1.62
CA GLU A 61 14.32 -2.32 0.55
C GLU A 61 15.51 -2.83 -0.28
N ARG A 62 16.77 -2.63 0.14
CA ARG A 62 17.96 -2.85 -0.69
C ARG A 62 18.12 -4.31 -1.16
N LEU A 63 17.51 -5.24 -0.45
CA LEU A 63 17.48 -6.67 -0.75
C LEU A 63 16.27 -7.10 -1.59
N ALA A 64 15.32 -6.19 -1.86
CA ALA A 64 14.13 -6.50 -2.66
C ALA A 64 14.51 -6.82 -4.10
N LEU A 65 13.97 -7.94 -4.61
CA LEU A 65 14.24 -8.40 -5.96
C LEU A 65 13.80 -7.37 -7.02
N PRO A 66 14.54 -7.23 -8.14
CA PRO A 66 14.16 -6.32 -9.22
C PRO A 66 12.74 -6.57 -9.75
N ALA A 67 12.32 -7.84 -9.84
CA ALA A 67 10.97 -8.21 -10.27
C ALA A 67 9.89 -7.70 -9.31
N THR A 68 10.13 -7.77 -7.99
CA THR A 68 9.21 -7.22 -6.97
C THR A 68 9.09 -5.71 -7.11
N ARG A 69 10.22 -5.02 -7.29
CA ARG A 69 10.26 -3.57 -7.50
C ARG A 69 9.49 -3.17 -8.76
N PHE A 70 9.70 -3.89 -9.87
CA PHE A 70 8.99 -3.66 -11.12
C PHE A 70 7.48 -3.85 -10.98
N ALA A 71 7.04 -4.98 -10.44
CA ALA A 71 5.62 -5.30 -10.32
C ALA A 71 4.88 -4.30 -9.41
N VAL A 72 5.48 -3.96 -8.28
CA VAL A 72 4.91 -2.99 -7.33
C VAL A 72 4.92 -1.57 -7.91
N GLY A 73 6.00 -1.18 -8.61
CA GLY A 73 6.09 0.09 -9.31
C GLY A 73 5.05 0.22 -10.42
N ALA A 74 4.81 -0.86 -11.17
CA ALA A 74 3.76 -0.91 -12.18
C ALA A 74 2.36 -0.72 -11.56
N TYR A 75 2.09 -1.30 -10.39
CA TYR A 75 0.81 -1.10 -9.70
C TYR A 75 0.59 0.36 -9.27
N LEU A 76 1.62 0.99 -8.70
CA LEU A 76 1.57 2.42 -8.38
C LEU A 76 1.35 3.28 -9.63
N ALA A 77 2.11 3.02 -10.70
CA ALA A 77 1.97 3.73 -11.96
C ALA A 77 0.59 3.53 -12.60
N PHE A 78 0.01 2.33 -12.47
CA PHE A 78 -1.35 2.04 -12.94
C PHE A 78 -2.38 2.92 -12.21
N CYS A 79 -2.35 2.96 -10.87
CA CYS A 79 -3.27 3.79 -10.09
C CYS A 79 -3.05 5.30 -10.31
N THR A 80 -1.84 5.69 -10.71
CA THR A 80 -1.51 7.09 -11.04
C THR A 80 -2.07 7.50 -12.39
N ASN A 81 -1.96 6.64 -13.40
CA ASN A 81 -2.15 7.03 -14.80
C ASN A 81 -3.48 6.56 -15.43
N ARG A 82 -4.18 5.62 -14.79
CA ARG A 82 -5.45 5.08 -15.29
C ARG A 82 -6.65 5.82 -14.74
N THR A 83 -7.83 5.52 -15.25
CA THR A 83 -9.07 6.12 -14.75
C THR A 83 -9.30 5.76 -13.28
N LEU A 84 -10.04 6.59 -12.56
CA LEU A 84 -10.46 6.29 -11.18
C LEU A 84 -11.14 4.91 -11.08
N PHE A 85 -11.98 4.57 -12.06
CA PHE A 85 -12.66 3.28 -12.11
C PHE A 85 -11.66 2.11 -12.20
N GLU A 86 -10.72 2.15 -13.14
CA GLU A 86 -9.70 1.10 -13.28
C GLU A 86 -8.83 0.99 -12.02
N ALA A 87 -8.42 2.12 -11.45
CA ALA A 87 -7.60 2.15 -10.24
C ALA A 87 -8.34 1.56 -9.03
N VAL A 88 -9.63 1.87 -8.85
CA VAL A 88 -10.47 1.26 -7.80
C VAL A 88 -10.68 -0.23 -8.07
N ALA A 89 -11.01 -0.62 -9.29
CA ALA A 89 -11.25 -2.02 -9.64
C ALA A 89 -10.00 -2.91 -9.39
N SER A 90 -8.81 -2.35 -9.51
CA SER A 90 -7.56 -3.08 -9.23
C SER A 90 -7.40 -3.50 -7.76
N SER A 91 -8.15 -2.91 -6.82
CA SER A 91 -8.16 -3.34 -5.41
C SER A 91 -9.04 -4.55 -5.12
N LEU A 92 -9.80 -5.04 -6.10
CA LEU A 92 -10.78 -6.13 -5.89
C LEU A 92 -10.14 -7.49 -5.61
N THR A 93 -8.82 -7.62 -5.65
CA THR A 93 -8.11 -8.78 -5.09
C THR A 93 -8.43 -8.98 -3.61
N GLU A 94 -8.86 -7.93 -2.92
CA GLU A 94 -9.35 -7.97 -1.53
C GLU A 94 -10.58 -8.87 -1.34
N MET A 95 -11.39 -9.12 -2.38
CA MET A 95 -12.49 -10.09 -2.32
C MET A 95 -12.03 -11.52 -2.06
N PHE A 96 -10.74 -11.80 -2.26
CA PHE A 96 -10.13 -13.11 -2.04
C PHE A 96 -9.20 -13.13 -0.82
N SER A 97 -9.12 -12.02 -0.07
CA SER A 97 -8.36 -11.98 1.18
C SER A 97 -9.15 -12.72 2.26
N PRO A 98 -8.52 -13.60 3.06
CA PRO A 98 -9.20 -14.31 4.13
C PRO A 98 -9.80 -13.33 5.13
N LEU A 99 -11.00 -13.66 5.63
CA LEU A 99 -11.61 -12.99 6.78
C LEU A 99 -10.83 -13.43 8.02
N ILE A 100 -9.80 -12.66 8.37
CA ILE A 100 -9.02 -12.84 9.59
C ILE A 100 -9.41 -11.75 10.57
#